data_AF-A0A117DNW5-F1
#
_entry.id   AF-A0A117DNW5-F1
#
_cell.length_a   1.000
_cell.length_b   1.000
_cell.length_c   1.000
_cell.angle_alpha   90.00
_cell.angle_beta   90.00
_cell.angle_gamma   90.00
#
_symmetry.space_group_name_H-M   'P 1'
#
loop_
_entity.id
_entity.type
_entity.pdbx_description
1 polymer ?
#
loop_
_entity_poly.entity_id
_entity_poly.type
_entity_poly.pdbx_seq_one_letter_code
_entity_poly.pdbx_strand_id
1 'polypeptide(L)'
;MSQTLESRLAAHLRELLGQTQTGSEVDPELSITLQDDLTYYIPQLLRETYPEWAGEYLDGTLLTSVRKLAANAAELYGWAILLIDPGLTPVYFRLTLNPAQDALHTYDLFVGDTGSGRLGIARPFGTAHLIETRPAPVEQISWRYRVSRKPQ
;
A
#
# COMPACT_ATOMS: atom_id res chain seq x y z
N MET A 1 7.35 23.62 -10.68
CA MET A 1 6.43 23.15 -9.61
C MET A 1 6.92 21.77 -9.21
N SER A 2 7.17 21.52 -7.92
CA SER A 2 7.59 20.19 -7.45
C SER A 2 6.43 19.20 -7.64
N GLN A 3 6.71 18.02 -8.18
CA GLN A 3 5.73 16.93 -8.23
C GLN A 3 5.35 16.53 -6.79
N THR A 4 4.06 16.29 -6.52
CA THR A 4 3.63 15.78 -5.21
C THR A 4 3.86 14.27 -5.16
N LEU A 5 3.95 13.71 -3.96
CA LEU A 5 4.10 12.26 -3.79
C LEU A 5 2.90 11.49 -4.40
N GLU A 6 1.69 12.03 -4.24
CA GLU A 6 0.48 11.44 -4.84
C GLU A 6 0.55 11.44 -6.37
N SER A 7 1.01 12.53 -6.99
CA SER A 7 1.08 12.58 -8.45
C SER A 7 2.20 11.72 -9.01
N ARG A 8 3.32 11.58 -8.30
CA ARG A 8 4.38 10.64 -8.66
C ARG A 8 3.89 9.18 -8.60
N LEU A 9 3.25 8.80 -7.50
CA LEU A 9 2.65 7.47 -7.34
C LEU A 9 1.60 7.18 -8.41
N ALA A 10 0.72 8.15 -8.71
CA ALA A 10 -0.31 8.00 -9.73
C ALA A 10 0.29 7.83 -11.14
N ALA A 11 1.37 8.56 -11.45
CA ALA A 11 2.07 8.45 -12.72
C ALA A 11 2.73 7.07 -12.90
N HIS A 12 3.50 6.61 -11.90
CA HIS A 12 4.12 5.27 -11.93
C HIS A 12 3.08 4.17 -12.03
N LEU A 13 1.98 4.27 -11.28
CA LEU A 13 0.90 3.28 -11.38
C LEU A 13 0.23 3.32 -12.75
N ARG A 14 0.00 4.50 -13.34
CA ARG A 14 -0.59 4.59 -14.68
C ARG A 14 0.28 3.91 -15.72
N GLU A 15 1.59 4.15 -15.69
CA GLU A 15 2.54 3.53 -16.60
C GLU A 15 2.49 2.00 -16.48
N LEU A 16 2.56 1.49 -15.25
CA LEU A 16 2.49 0.06 -14.95
C LEU A 16 1.18 -0.56 -15.45
N LEU A 17 0.04 0.09 -15.17
CA LEU A 17 -1.26 -0.36 -15.63
C LEU A 17 -1.41 -0.28 -17.15
N GLY A 18 -0.80 0.70 -17.82
CA GLY A 18 -0.83 0.85 -19.27
C GLY A 18 -0.22 -0.34 -20.02
N GLN A 19 0.75 -1.01 -19.39
CA GLN A 19 1.45 -2.18 -19.93
C GLN A 19 0.82 -3.51 -19.51
N THR A 20 -0.18 -3.49 -18.62
CA THR A 20 -0.77 -4.68 -18.02
C THR A 20 -2.16 -4.96 -18.59
N GLN A 21 -2.45 -6.23 -18.88
CA GLN A 21 -3.80 -6.65 -19.25
C GLN A 21 -4.75 -6.61 -18.04
N THR A 22 -5.98 -6.15 -18.24
CA THR A 22 -7.00 -6.15 -17.18
C THR A 22 -7.24 -7.57 -16.66
N GLY A 23 -7.27 -7.72 -15.33
CA GLY A 23 -7.43 -8.99 -14.63
C GLY A 23 -6.12 -9.67 -14.28
N SER A 24 -5.01 -9.30 -14.94
CA SER A 24 -3.69 -9.88 -14.71
C SER A 24 -2.99 -9.27 -13.50
N GLU A 25 -2.13 -10.08 -12.88
CA GLU A 25 -1.15 -9.61 -11.92
C GLU A 25 0.12 -9.13 -12.63
N VAL A 26 0.77 -8.14 -12.04
CA VAL A 26 2.05 -7.59 -12.45
C VAL A 26 3.12 -8.20 -11.58
N ASP A 27 4.26 -8.51 -12.20
CA ASP A 27 5.44 -8.92 -11.47
C ASP A 27 5.86 -7.82 -10.48
N PRO A 28 5.97 -8.12 -9.17
CA PRO A 28 6.41 -7.16 -8.17
C PRO A 28 7.76 -6.50 -8.48
N GLU A 29 8.68 -7.16 -9.20
CA GLU A 29 9.96 -6.55 -9.59
C GLU A 29 9.78 -5.33 -10.50
N LEU A 30 8.72 -5.30 -11.31
CA LEU A 30 8.37 -4.16 -12.15
C LEU A 30 7.78 -2.99 -11.35
N SER A 31 7.55 -3.17 -10.05
CA SER A 31 6.89 -2.20 -9.17
C SER A 31 7.82 -1.58 -8.12
N ILE A 32 9.14 -1.71 -8.23
CA ILE A 32 10.10 -1.19 -7.24
C ILE A 32 9.89 0.31 -6.98
N THR A 33 9.78 1.12 -8.04
CA THR A 33 9.54 2.56 -7.88
C THR A 33 8.19 2.87 -7.21
N LEU A 34 7.18 2.03 -7.46
CA LEU A 34 5.88 2.13 -6.80
C LEU A 34 5.98 1.77 -5.32
N GLN A 35 6.78 0.76 -4.96
CA GLN A 35 7.04 0.36 -3.57
C GLN A 35 7.76 1.46 -2.78
N ASP A 36 8.74 2.12 -3.40
CA ASP A 36 9.42 3.28 -2.81
C ASP A 36 8.43 4.42 -2.54
N ASP A 37 7.56 4.75 -3.50
CA ASP A 37 6.55 5.79 -3.31
C ASP A 37 5.55 5.46 -2.20
N LEU A 38 5.10 4.20 -2.13
CA LEU A 38 4.19 3.72 -1.09
C LEU A 38 4.79 3.82 0.31
N THR A 39 6.09 3.58 0.44
CA THR A 39 6.83 3.68 1.71
C THR A 39 6.66 5.05 2.37
N TYR A 40 6.59 6.12 1.57
CA TYR A 40 6.33 7.47 2.07
C TYR A 40 4.84 7.83 2.10
N TYR A 41 4.06 7.33 1.14
CA TYR A 41 2.67 7.76 0.96
C TYR A 41 1.73 7.13 1.98
N ILE A 42 1.96 5.87 2.37
CA ILE A 42 1.13 5.17 3.36
C ILE A 42 1.14 5.90 4.72
N PRO A 43 2.30 6.22 5.33
CA PRO A 43 2.33 7.01 6.57
C PRO A 43 1.71 8.39 6.43
N GLN A 44 1.81 9.03 5.26
CA GLN A 44 1.16 10.32 5.03
C GLN A 44 -0.37 10.18 5.15
N LEU A 45 -0.97 9.22 4.45
CA LEU A 45 -2.41 8.98 4.51
C LEU A 45 -2.89 8.60 5.91
N LEU A 46 -2.13 7.76 6.61
CA LEU A 46 -2.50 7.32 7.96
C LEU A 46 -2.49 8.48 8.94
N ARG A 47 -1.50 9.38 8.88
CA ARG A 47 -1.39 10.55 9.76
C ARG A 47 -2.54 11.54 9.63
N GLU A 48 -3.16 11.62 8.45
CA GLU A 48 -4.32 12.49 8.23
C GLU A 48 -5.54 12.02 9.05
N THR A 49 -5.61 10.73 9.39
CA THR A 49 -6.75 10.13 10.10
C THR A 49 -6.42 9.67 11.53
N TYR A 50 -5.19 9.21 11.76
CA TYR A 50 -4.75 8.54 12.99
C TYR A 50 -3.57 9.31 13.62
N PRO A 51 -3.81 10.10 14.69
CA PRO A 51 -2.77 10.91 15.31
C PRO A 51 -1.58 10.10 15.84
N GLU A 52 -1.78 8.83 16.22
CA GLU A 52 -0.69 7.97 16.68
C GLU A 52 0.36 7.67 15.60
N TRP A 53 0.04 7.93 14.32
CA TRP A 53 0.99 7.80 13.21
C TRP A 53 1.88 9.03 13.01
N ALA A 54 1.71 10.13 13.77
CA ALA A 54 2.38 11.42 13.52
C ALA A 54 3.92 11.34 13.47
N GLY A 55 4.53 10.37 14.15
CA GLY A 55 5.97 10.10 14.13
C GLY A 55 6.36 8.75 13.55
N GLU A 56 5.41 8.05 12.91
CA GLU A 56 5.65 6.72 12.33
C GLU A 56 6.09 6.83 10.87
N TYR A 57 7.04 5.96 10.52
CA TYR A 57 7.61 5.85 9.18
C TYR A 57 7.72 4.38 8.80
N LEU A 58 7.74 4.13 7.49
CA LEU A 58 8.08 2.82 6.97
C LEU A 58 9.55 2.79 6.58
N ASP A 59 10.19 1.65 6.83
CA ASP A 59 11.52 1.32 6.31
C ASP A 59 11.42 0.83 4.86
N GLY A 60 10.30 0.21 4.49
CA GLY A 60 10.03 -0.22 3.13
C GLY A 60 8.62 -0.76 2.94
N THR A 61 8.24 -0.92 1.67
CA THR A 61 7.04 -1.63 1.23
C THR A 61 7.48 -2.77 0.31
N LEU A 62 6.95 -3.97 0.52
CA LEU A 62 7.23 -5.15 -0.27
C LEU A 62 5.92 -5.65 -0.87
N LEU A 63 5.67 -5.30 -2.14
CA LEU A 63 4.47 -5.78 -2.83
C LEU A 63 4.64 -7.24 -3.21
N THR A 64 3.61 -8.03 -2.94
CA THR A 64 3.53 -9.47 -3.29
C THR A 64 2.55 -9.71 -4.44
N SER A 65 1.66 -8.74 -4.69
CA SER A 65 0.72 -8.76 -5.80
C SER A 65 0.33 -7.34 -6.16
N VAL A 66 0.32 -7.05 -7.46
CA VAL A 66 -0.23 -5.84 -8.06
C VAL A 66 -1.17 -6.29 -9.15
N ARG A 67 -2.46 -6.01 -9.04
CA ARG A 67 -3.43 -6.50 -10.00
C ARG A 67 -4.19 -5.35 -10.65
N LYS A 68 -4.25 -5.38 -11.99
CA LYS A 68 -5.07 -4.45 -12.75
C LYS A 68 -6.54 -4.89 -12.69
N LEU A 69 -7.38 -4.05 -12.11
CA LEU A 69 -8.82 -4.29 -12.01
C LEU A 69 -9.59 -3.69 -13.18
N ALA A 70 -9.15 -2.54 -13.68
CA ALA A 70 -9.70 -1.85 -14.85
C ALA A 70 -8.64 -0.92 -15.45
N ALA A 71 -8.98 -0.17 -16.51
CA ALA A 71 -8.05 0.77 -17.16
C ALA A 71 -7.33 1.71 -16.18
N ASN A 72 -8.07 2.23 -15.20
CA ASN A 72 -7.57 3.17 -14.18
C ASN A 72 -7.76 2.63 -12.76
N ALA A 73 -7.83 1.31 -12.57
CA ALA A 73 -8.07 0.74 -11.24
C ALA A 73 -7.12 -0.41 -10.95
N ALA A 74 -6.62 -0.44 -9.72
CA ALA A 74 -5.68 -1.46 -9.25
C ALA A 74 -5.98 -1.89 -7.82
N GLU A 75 -5.50 -3.08 -7.48
CA GLU A 75 -5.24 -3.47 -6.10
C GLU A 75 -3.77 -3.83 -5.92
N LEU A 76 -3.20 -3.36 -4.82
CA LEU A 76 -1.83 -3.56 -4.41
C LEU A 76 -1.85 -4.29 -3.07
N TYR A 77 -1.03 -5.33 -2.92
CA TYR A 77 -1.07 -6.16 -1.74
C TYR A 77 0.31 -6.69 -1.36
N GLY A 78 0.65 -6.64 -0.08
CA GLY A 78 1.92 -7.14 0.41
C GLY A 78 2.21 -6.68 1.83
N TRP A 79 3.45 -6.28 2.07
CA TRP A 79 3.95 -5.91 3.38
C TRP A 79 4.41 -4.45 3.43
N ALA A 80 4.19 -3.82 4.56
CA ALA A 80 4.87 -2.63 5.01
C ALA A 80 5.81 -3.01 6.16
N ILE A 81 6.99 -2.41 6.23
CA ILE A 81 7.95 -2.61 7.30
C ILE A 81 7.96 -1.35 8.13
N LEU A 82 7.52 -1.42 9.38
CA LEU A 82 7.57 -0.26 10.28
C LEU A 82 9.02 0.02 10.68
N LEU A 83 9.41 1.29 10.70
CA LEU A 83 10.80 1.67 11.03
C LEU A 83 11.14 1.41 12.52
N ILE A 84 10.18 1.63 13.43
CA ILE A 84 10.42 1.61 14.89
C ILE A 84 10.23 0.22 15.50
N ASP A 85 9.27 -0.56 15.02
CA ASP A 85 9.03 -1.96 15.43
C ASP A 85 9.11 -2.85 14.18
N PRO A 86 10.33 -3.15 13.68
CA PRO A 86 10.54 -3.74 12.38
C PRO A 86 9.97 -5.16 12.31
N GLY A 87 8.76 -5.23 11.75
CA GLY A 87 8.04 -6.45 11.42
C GLY A 87 7.23 -6.25 10.15
N LEU A 88 7.05 -7.33 9.39
CA LEU A 88 6.16 -7.38 8.24
C LEU A 88 4.70 -7.15 8.66
N THR A 89 4.19 -5.97 8.30
CA THR A 89 2.81 -5.53 8.55
C THR A 89 2.03 -5.66 7.26
N PRO A 90 0.91 -6.42 7.21
CA PRO A 90 0.17 -6.53 5.96
C PRO A 90 -0.33 -5.16 5.51
N VAL A 91 -0.32 -4.93 4.20
CA VAL A 91 -0.92 -3.76 3.56
C VAL A 91 -1.74 -4.19 2.35
N TYR A 92 -2.95 -3.65 2.25
CA TYR A 92 -3.81 -3.78 1.08
C TYR A 92 -4.27 -2.40 0.64
N PHE A 93 -4.11 -2.10 -0.64
CA PHE A 93 -4.46 -0.80 -1.19
C PHE A 93 -5.22 -0.96 -2.50
N ARG A 94 -6.51 -0.66 -2.46
CA ARG A 94 -7.37 -0.66 -3.65
C ARG A 94 -7.63 0.77 -4.06
N LEU A 95 -7.37 1.13 -5.31
CA LEU A 95 -7.43 2.52 -5.74
C LEU A 95 -7.86 2.68 -7.20
N THR A 96 -8.35 3.87 -7.51
CA THR A 96 -8.61 4.32 -8.88
C THR A 96 -7.86 5.61 -9.17
N LEU A 97 -7.39 5.74 -10.41
CA LEU A 97 -6.71 6.93 -10.92
C LEU A 97 -7.71 7.87 -11.60
N ASN A 98 -7.47 9.17 -11.50
CA ASN A 98 -8.12 10.14 -12.36
C ASN A 98 -7.71 9.84 -13.83
N PRO A 99 -8.67 9.82 -14.79
CA PRO A 99 -8.36 9.49 -16.18
C PRO A 99 -7.55 10.56 -16.92
N ALA A 100 -7.57 11.81 -16.46
CA ALA A 100 -6.97 12.96 -17.12
C ALA A 100 -5.76 13.55 -16.39
N GLN A 101 -5.54 13.18 -15.13
CA GLN A 101 -4.52 13.78 -14.27
C GLN A 101 -3.78 12.71 -13.47
N ASP A 102 -2.49 12.90 -13.21
CA ASP A 102 -1.72 12.10 -12.25
C ASP A 102 -2.20 12.38 -10.82
N ALA A 103 -3.34 11.79 -10.45
CA ALA A 103 -3.96 11.92 -9.15
C ALA A 103 -4.79 10.68 -8.81
N LEU A 104 -4.90 10.38 -7.51
CA LEU A 104 -5.81 9.35 -7.04
C LEU A 104 -7.24 9.89 -7.01
N HIS A 105 -8.16 9.19 -7.66
CA HIS A 105 -9.58 9.55 -7.67
C HIS A 105 -10.31 8.99 -6.45
N THR A 106 -10.22 7.68 -6.22
CA THR A 106 -10.78 7.00 -5.04
C THR A 106 -9.79 6.00 -4.49
N TYR A 107 -9.86 5.70 -3.21
CA TYR A 107 -9.10 4.60 -2.65
C TYR A 107 -9.65 4.05 -1.34
N ASP A 108 -9.25 2.82 -1.02
CA ASP A 108 -9.34 2.16 0.26
C ASP A 108 -7.96 1.56 0.60
N LEU A 109 -7.31 2.13 1.62
CA LEU A 109 -6.05 1.67 2.20
C LEU A 109 -6.33 0.94 3.50
N PHE A 110 -5.74 -0.24 3.68
CA PHE A 110 -5.79 -1.03 4.90
C PHE A 110 -4.38 -1.40 5.33
N VAL A 111 -4.08 -1.25 6.62
CA VAL A 111 -2.74 -1.48 7.18
C VAL A 111 -2.82 -2.19 8.51
N GLY A 112 -2.04 -3.26 8.63
CA GLY A 112 -1.82 -4.02 9.85
C GLY A 112 -2.96 -4.94 10.24
N ASP A 113 -2.59 -6.11 10.75
CA ASP A 113 -3.52 -7.00 11.45
C ASP A 113 -3.64 -6.56 12.92
N THR A 114 -4.81 -6.67 13.52
CA THR A 114 -5.05 -6.22 14.89
C THR A 114 -4.37 -7.15 15.88
N GLY A 115 -3.63 -6.59 16.84
CA GLY A 115 -2.98 -7.36 17.89
C GLY A 115 -2.43 -6.51 19.03
N SER A 116 -1.49 -7.07 19.79
CA SER A 116 -0.95 -6.45 21.01
C SER A 116 0.43 -5.81 20.83
N GLY A 117 0.91 -5.67 19.59
CA GLY A 117 2.19 -5.03 19.29
C GLY A 117 2.10 -3.51 19.23
N ARG A 118 3.15 -2.87 18.73
CA ARG A 118 3.18 -1.42 18.54
C ARG A 118 2.00 -0.99 17.65
N LEU A 119 1.38 0.16 17.97
CA LEU A 119 0.21 0.70 17.25
C LEU A 119 -1.05 -0.23 17.32
N GLY A 120 -1.03 -1.25 18.19
CA GLY A 120 -2.08 -2.27 18.21
C GLY A 120 -2.05 -3.19 16.99
N ILE A 121 -0.89 -3.28 16.32
CA ILE A 121 -0.65 -4.19 15.20
C ILE A 121 -0.10 -5.52 15.76
N ALA A 122 -0.57 -6.64 15.23
CA ALA A 122 -0.05 -7.96 15.57
C ALA A 122 1.44 -8.05 15.21
N ARG A 123 2.25 -8.61 16.10
CA ARG A 123 3.66 -8.85 15.79
C ARG A 123 3.77 -10.05 14.85
N PRO A 124 4.40 -9.91 13.68
CA PRO A 124 4.69 -11.06 12.84
C PRO A 124 5.71 -11.96 13.55
N PHE A 125 5.50 -13.26 13.44
CA PHE A 125 6.45 -14.27 13.91
C PHE A 125 7.69 -14.26 13.01
N GLY A 126 8.86 -13.86 13.52
CA GLY A 126 10.18 -14.09 12.90
C GLY A 126 10.36 -13.61 11.44
N THR A 127 11.00 -12.45 11.25
CA THR A 127 11.22 -11.80 9.94
C THR A 127 12.02 -12.60 8.90
N ALA A 128 12.75 -13.64 9.30
CA ALA A 128 13.74 -14.30 8.43
C ALA A 128 13.16 -15.27 7.38
N HIS A 129 11.90 -15.70 7.47
CA HIS A 129 11.31 -16.69 6.52
C HIS A 129 10.07 -16.16 5.79
N LEU A 130 9.64 -14.93 6.09
CA LEU A 130 8.35 -14.41 5.61
C LEU A 130 8.46 -13.41 4.46
N ILE A 131 9.67 -12.96 4.10
CA ILE A 131 9.87 -12.01 2.98
C ILE A 131 9.36 -12.60 1.66
N GLU A 132 9.45 -13.93 1.48
CA GLU A 132 8.95 -14.65 0.30
C GLU A 132 7.46 -15.04 0.43
N THR A 133 6.82 -14.78 1.57
CA THR A 133 5.44 -15.22 1.82
C THR A 133 4.47 -14.08 1.58
N ARG A 134 3.37 -14.38 0.88
CA ARG A 134 2.22 -13.48 0.77
C ARG A 134 1.53 -13.36 2.14
N PRO A 135 1.01 -12.18 2.54
CA PRO A 135 0.21 -12.10 3.76
C PRO A 135 -1.06 -12.96 3.68
N ALA A 136 -1.66 -13.25 4.83
CA ALA A 136 -2.89 -14.03 4.92
C ALA A 136 -4.02 -13.38 4.11
N PRO A 137 -4.92 -14.13 3.46
CA PRO A 137 -5.95 -13.58 2.57
C PRO A 137 -6.65 -12.33 3.15
N VAL A 138 -6.92 -11.33 2.30
CA VAL A 138 -7.37 -9.99 2.71
C VAL A 138 -8.60 -10.04 3.62
N GLU A 139 -9.50 -10.98 3.37
CA GLU A 139 -10.73 -11.23 4.11
C GLU A 139 -10.53 -11.90 5.49
N GLN A 140 -9.36 -12.48 5.73
CA GLN A 140 -8.99 -13.13 7.00
C GLN A 140 -8.22 -12.19 7.94
N ILE A 141 -7.71 -11.07 7.43
CA ILE A 141 -6.97 -10.07 8.23
C ILE A 141 -7.95 -9.20 9.00
N SER A 142 -7.75 -9.08 10.31
CA SER A 142 -8.50 -8.16 11.15
C SER A 142 -7.87 -6.77 11.09
N TRP A 143 -8.12 -6.04 10.01
CA TRP A 143 -7.44 -4.78 9.71
C TRP A 143 -7.52 -3.73 10.84
N ARG A 144 -6.36 -3.31 11.34
CA ARG A 144 -6.23 -2.32 12.42
C ARG A 144 -6.52 -0.90 11.95
N TYR A 145 -6.02 -0.55 10.76
CA TYR A 145 -6.13 0.77 10.17
C TYR A 145 -6.84 0.72 8.81
N ARG A 146 -7.71 1.71 8.56
CA ARG A 146 -8.36 1.91 7.27
C ARG A 146 -8.48 3.39 6.95
N VAL A 147 -8.02 3.80 5.77
CA VAL A 147 -8.21 5.16 5.24
C VAL A 147 -8.88 5.07 3.88
N SER A 148 -9.93 5.86 3.67
CA SER A 148 -10.69 5.83 2.42
C SER A 148 -10.95 7.22 1.87
N ARG A 149 -10.77 7.40 0.56
CA ARG A 149 -11.21 8.57 -0.20
C ARG A 149 -12.35 8.16 -1.13
N LYS A 150 -13.54 8.72 -0.88
CA LYS A 150 -14.73 8.55 -1.73
C LYS A 150 -14.71 9.56 -2.89
N PRO A 151 -15.37 9.25 -4.02
CA PRO A 151 -15.57 10.24 -5.07
C PRO A 151 -16.42 11.39 -4.51
N GLN A 152 -16.03 12.62 -4.84
CA GLN A 152 -16.79 13.84 -4.53
C GLN A 152 -18.02 13.95 -5.43
#